data_AF-A0A2D5V213-F1
#
_entry.id   AF-A0A2D5V213-F1
#
_cell.length_a   1.000
_cell.length_b   1.000
_cell.length_c   1.000
_cell.angle_alpha   90.00
_cell.angle_beta   90.00
_cell.angle_gamma   90.00
#
_symmetry.space_group_name_H-M   'P 1'
#
loop_
_entity.id
_entity.type
_entity.pdbx_description
1 polymer ?
#
loop_
_entity_poly.entity_id
_entity_poly.type
_entity_poly.pdbx_seq_one_letter_code
_entity_poly.pdbx_strand_id
1 'polypeptide(L)' 'MNWLLHPIRDFLVWMFENTLEPLGNTPNAIFFFVFLGGGIYWMFLQNKLNKKADVDSEQIK' A
#
# COMPACT_ATOMS: atom_id res chain seq x y z
N MET A 1 5.18 -23.16 35.58
CA MET A 1 6.12 -23.02 34.45
C MET A 1 5.44 -22.28 33.30
N ASN A 2 5.11 -21.00 33.51
CA ASN A 2 4.47 -20.12 32.49
C ASN A 2 5.31 -18.87 32.21
N TRP A 3 6.55 -18.83 32.70
CA TRP A 3 7.41 -17.64 32.68
C TRP A 3 7.75 -17.15 31.27
N LEU A 4 7.70 -18.03 30.26
CA LEU A 4 7.88 -17.66 28.85
C LEU A 4 6.59 -17.11 28.22
N LEU A 5 5.43 -17.59 28.67
CA LEU A 5 4.13 -17.18 28.13
C LEU A 5 3.73 -15.78 28.57
N HIS A 6 4.15 -15.34 29.77
CA HIS A 6 3.83 -14.00 30.27
C HIS A 6 4.48 -12.89 29.44
N PRO A 7 5.80 -12.88 29.15
CA PRO A 7 6.41 -11.87 28.31
C PRO A 7 5.85 -11.83 26.89
N ILE A 8 5.53 -12.99 26.32
CA ILE A 8 4.93 -13.07 24.98
C ILE A 8 3.53 -12.44 24.99
N ARG A 9 2.71 -12.78 26.00
CA ARG A 9 1.39 -12.15 26.18
C ARG A 9 1.52 -10.64 26.33
N ASP A 10 2.40 -10.17 27.22
CA ASP A 10 2.55 -8.75 27.51
C ASP A 10 3.03 -7.98 26.29
N PHE A 11 3.95 -8.57 25.51
CA PHE A 11 4.37 -8.03 24.22
C PHE A 11 3.21 -7.94 23.22
N LEU A 12 2.41 -8.99 23.09
CA LEU A 12 1.27 -9.00 22.17
C LEU A 12 0.20 -7.98 22.58
N VAL A 13 -0.12 -7.89 23.87
CA VAL A 13 -1.06 -6.89 24.40
C VAL A 13 -0.54 -5.48 24.13
N TRP A 14 0.72 -5.20 24.49
CA TRP A 14 1.35 -3.91 24.24
C TRP A 14 1.32 -3.54 22.75
N MET A 15 1.69 -4.48 21.87
CA MET A 15 1.69 -4.26 20.43
C MET A 15 0.29 -3.93 19.93
N PHE A 16 -0.74 -4.67 20.35
CA PHE A 16 -2.12 -4.38 19.92
C PHE A 16 -2.58 -3.00 20.39
N GLU A 17 -2.43 -2.71 21.69
CA GLU A 17 -2.90 -1.45 22.32
C GLU A 17 -2.13 -0.21 21.83
N ASN A 18 -0.86 -0.34 21.45
CA ASN A 18 0.00 0.80 21.11
C ASN A 18 0.25 0.93 19.60
N THR A 19 -0.13 -0.07 18.79
CA THR A 19 0.05 0.00 17.34
C THR A 19 -1.24 -0.23 16.58
N LEU A 20 -1.82 -1.44 16.66
CA LEU A 20 -2.94 -1.83 15.80
C LEU A 20 -4.24 -1.11 16.15
N GLU A 21 -4.57 -0.97 17.44
CA GLU A 21 -5.77 -0.28 17.88
C GLU A 21 -5.71 1.23 17.61
N PRO A 22 -4.62 1.96 17.93
CA PRO A 22 -4.49 3.38 17.57
C PRO A 22 -4.46 3.63 16.06
N LEU A 23 -3.87 2.72 15.28
CA LEU A 23 -3.86 2.84 13.82
C LEU A 23 -5.26 2.77 13.23
N GLY A 24 -6.17 1.99 13.85
CA GLY A 24 -7.55 1.84 13.41
C GLY A 24 -7.64 1.57 11.90
N ASN A 25 -8.40 2.40 11.19
CA ASN A 25 -8.57 2.27 9.74
C ASN A 25 -7.53 3.06 8.89
N THR A 26 -6.56 3.70 9.53
CA THR A 26 -5.54 4.53 8.85
C THR A 26 -4.76 3.76 7.79
N PRO A 27 -4.29 2.51 8.03
CA PRO A 27 -3.59 1.73 7.00
C PRO A 27 -4.43 1.51 5.74
N ASN A 28 -5.73 1.24 5.88
CA ASN A 28 -6.63 1.07 4.75
C ASN A 28 -6.87 2.38 4.00
N ALA A 29 -6.96 3.51 4.72
CA ALA A 29 -7.07 4.82 4.10
C ALA A 29 -5.81 5.16 3.29
N ILE A 30 -4.61 4.91 3.84
CA ILE A 30 -3.35 5.07 3.13
C ILE A 30 -3.33 4.19 1.88
N PHE A 31 -3.67 2.90 2.03
CA PHE A 31 -3.75 1.98 0.90
C PHE A 31 -4.69 2.48 -0.19
N PHE A 32 -5.88 2.97 0.18
CA PHE A 32 -6.86 3.52 -0.75
C PHE A 32 -6.28 4.72 -1.53
N PHE A 33 -5.63 5.67 -0.86
CA PHE A 33 -5.06 6.83 -1.53
C PHE A 33 -3.85 6.47 -2.40
N VAL A 34 -3.01 5.53 -1.98
CA VAL A 34 -1.90 5.03 -2.80
C VAL A 34 -2.43 4.32 -4.05
N PHE A 35 -3.45 3.46 -3.89
CA PHE A 35 -4.06 2.75 -5.00
C PHE A 35 -4.71 3.71 -6.00
N LEU A 36 -5.52 4.65 -5.51
CA LEU A 36 -6.23 5.61 -6.35
C LEU A 36 -5.27 6.60 -7.01
N GLY A 37 -4.33 7.17 -6.25
CA GLY A 37 -3.31 8.07 -6.78
C GLY A 37 -2.38 7.39 -7.78
N GLY A 38 -1.94 6.17 -7.47
CA GLY A 38 -1.14 5.34 -8.38
C GLY A 38 -1.88 5.01 -9.66
N GLY A 39 -3.17 4.68 -9.57
CA GLY A 39 -4.02 4.43 -10.74
C GLY A 39 -4.18 5.66 -11.63
N ILE A 40 -4.44 6.84 -11.06
CA ILE A 40 -4.52 8.11 -11.81
C ILE A 40 -3.19 8.42 -12.49
N TYR A 41 -2.08 8.30 -11.76
CA TYR A 41 -0.75 8.55 -12.30
C TYR A 41 -0.40 7.57 -13.43
N TRP A 42 -0.74 6.29 -13.26
CA TRP A 42 -0.54 5.28 -14.28
C TRP A 42 -1.35 5.57 -15.54
N MET A 43 -2.63 5.95 -15.43
CA MET A 43 -3.45 6.35 -16.59
C MET A 43 -2.86 7.56 -17.32
N PHE A 44 -2.33 8.55 -16.59
CA PHE A 44 -1.65 9.70 -17.19
C PHE A 44 -0.40 9.29 -17.97
N LEU A 45 0.45 8.43 -17.38
CA LEU A 45 1.62 7.89 -18.05
C LEU A 45 1.23 7.06 -19.28
N GLN A 46 0.25 6.17 -19.14
CA GLN A 46 -0.23 5.32 -20.22
C GLN A 46 -0.71 6.16 -21.40
N ASN A 47 -1.53 7.19 -21.15
CA ASN A 47 -1.99 8.09 -22.20
C ASN A 47 -0.82 8.80 -22.91
N LYS A 48 0.18 9.26 -22.16
CA LYS A 48 1.38 9.90 -22.73
C LYS A 48 2.20 8.93 -23.57
N LEU A 49 2.37 7.70 -23.11
CA LEU A 49 3.17 6.68 -23.80
C LEU A 49 2.44 6.18 -25.04
N ASN A 50 1.13 5.93 -24.98
CA ASN A 50 0.30 5.57 -26.14
C ASN A 50 0.39 6.63 -27.24
N LYS A 51 0.34 7.91 -26.89
CA LYS A 51 0.49 9.00 -27.87
C LYS A 51 1.87 9.03 -28.53
N LYS A 52 2.93 8.64 -27.82
CA LYS A 52 4.28 8.54 -28.43
C LYS A 52 4.35 7.35 -29.37
N ALA A 53 3.78 6.24 -28.93
CA ALA A 53 3.68 5.00 -29.65
C ALA A 53 2.97 5.14 -31.01
N ASP A 54 1.86 5.87 -31.05
CA ASP A 54 1.09 6.08 -32.29
C ASP A 54 1.87 6.82 -33.39
N VAL A 55 2.92 7.57 -33.02
CA VAL A 55 3.72 8.39 -33.94
C VAL A 55 5.07 7.72 -34.26
N ASP A 56 5.40 6.62 -33.58
CA ASP A 56 6.65 5.89 -33.78
C ASP A 56 6.50 4.89 -34.94
N SER A 57 7.23 5.14 -36.03
CA SER A 57 7.20 4.30 -37.24
C SER A 57 7.81 2.91 -37.03
N GLU A 58 8.65 2.72 -36.00
CA GLU A 58 9.30 1.44 -35.71
C GLU A 58 8.53 0.59 -34.68
N GLN A 59 7.41 1.10 -34.16
CA GLN A 59 6.62 0.36 -33.19
C GLN A 59 6.02 -0.94 -33.77
N ILE A 60 6.30 -2.04 -33.09
CA ILE A 60 5.67 -3.34 -33.36
C ILE A 60 4.18 -3.24 -33.00
N LYS A 61 3.32 -3.51 -33.99
CA LYS A 61 1.86 -3.49 -33.85
C LYS A 61 1.30 -4.83 -33.42
#